data_AF-A0A218U7I2-F1
#
_entry.id   AF-A0A218U7I2-F1
#
_cell.length_a   1.000
_cell.length_b   1.000
_cell.length_c   1.000
_cell.angle_alpha   90.00
_cell.angle_beta   90.00
_cell.angle_gamma   90.00
#
_symmetry.space_group_name_H-M   'P 1'
#
loop_
_entity.id
_entity.type
_entity.pdbx_description
1 polymer ?
#
loop_
_entity_poly.entity_id
_entity_poly.type
_entity_poly.pdbx_seq_one_letter_code
_entity_poly.pdbx_strand_id
1 'polypeptide(L)'
;MTGITIVDMETHDWRHCTWDRYRGVTVVGAIQVFPMGDLCLQVNNNGVVSFGTMVPEFTPQPFPLPGHHPFVAPYWADVDTRLGGNVFYRQSRDAQLLARLAQDLAPAVPPGDLPPQPTWAFVATWDRVAYFGAASDKVNTFQAVLASDGVTCFVLLNYRDLQWTTGIANQGDPHTGLGGTPAQAGFNSGDDVHYYNVPGSRTPAVQSLSHRSNLGVPGRWAFRVDHFETTEGPPETPGTLSKTPEAPWNLLPPHKTLSVSPKPPRITEEQVYVCGS
;
A
#
# COMPACT_ATOMS: atom_id res chain seq x y z
N MET A 1 -24.55 -10.17 -0.45
CA MET A 1 -23.45 -9.24 -0.17
C MET A 1 -22.17 -10.05 -0.16
N THR A 2 -21.48 -10.10 -1.30
CA THR A 2 -20.16 -10.73 -1.43
C THR A 2 -19.15 -9.81 -0.75
N GLY A 3 -18.62 -10.24 0.39
CA GLY A 3 -17.55 -9.54 1.09
C GLY A 3 -16.29 -9.50 0.23
N ILE A 4 -15.38 -8.57 0.53
CA ILE A 4 -14.04 -8.53 -0.07
C ILE A 4 -13.35 -9.85 0.23
N THR A 5 -13.20 -10.70 -0.76
CA THR A 5 -12.22 -11.77 -0.71
C THR A 5 -10.85 -11.11 -0.89
N ILE A 6 -10.20 -10.70 0.21
CA ILE A 6 -8.72 -10.66 0.22
C ILE A 6 -8.33 -12.00 -0.36
N VAL A 7 -7.56 -12.05 -1.45
CA VAL A 7 -7.38 -13.29 -2.21
C VAL A 7 -7.07 -14.46 -1.25
N ASP A 8 -8.03 -15.40 -1.17
CA ASP A 8 -8.63 -15.91 0.08
C ASP A 8 -7.81 -15.99 1.38
N MET A 9 -8.44 -15.51 2.47
CA MET A 9 -8.18 -15.80 3.89
C MET A 9 -9.41 -16.52 4.53
N GLU A 10 -10.17 -17.33 3.77
CA GLU A 10 -11.23 -18.17 4.34
C GLU A 10 -10.72 -19.53 4.85
N THR A 11 -10.48 -19.56 6.17
CA THR A 11 -10.61 -20.70 7.10
C THR A 11 -10.58 -22.14 6.54
N HIS A 12 -9.44 -22.69 6.10
CA HIS A 12 -9.28 -24.15 6.01
C HIS A 12 -7.85 -24.62 6.36
N ASP A 13 -7.80 -25.51 7.36
CA ASP A 13 -6.76 -26.48 7.76
C ASP A 13 -5.33 -26.34 7.22
N TRP A 14 -4.41 -25.94 8.10
CA TRP A 14 -2.98 -25.69 7.85
C TRP A 14 -2.09 -26.95 7.94
N ARG A 15 -2.48 -28.06 7.31
CA ARG A 15 -1.70 -29.33 7.39
C ARG A 15 -1.06 -29.84 6.11
N HIS A 16 -1.00 -29.06 5.03
CA HIS A 16 -0.26 -29.45 3.82
C HIS A 16 0.70 -28.39 3.25
N CYS A 17 1.14 -27.43 4.07
CA CYS A 17 2.30 -26.61 3.74
C CYS A 17 3.56 -27.35 4.19
N THR A 18 4.08 -28.23 3.32
CA THR A 18 5.39 -28.83 3.51
C THR A 18 6.45 -27.76 3.32
N TRP A 19 6.96 -27.24 4.43
CA TRP A 19 8.31 -26.74 4.49
C TRP A 19 9.26 -27.93 4.29
N ASP A 20 9.98 -27.96 3.18
CA ASP A 20 11.41 -28.31 3.24
C ASP A 20 12.13 -28.09 1.91
N ARG A 21 13.28 -27.40 2.05
CA ARG A 21 14.51 -27.54 1.28
C ARG A 21 14.39 -27.58 -0.25
N TYR A 22 14.85 -26.52 -0.91
CA TYR A 22 15.86 -26.74 -1.95
C TYR A 22 16.97 -25.69 -1.87
N ARG A 23 18.19 -26.23 -1.82
CA ARG A 23 19.48 -25.55 -1.83
C ARG A 23 19.67 -24.80 -3.15
N GLY A 24 20.48 -23.75 -3.08
CA GLY A 24 20.79 -22.86 -4.19
C GLY A 24 21.20 -23.58 -5.48
N VAL A 25 20.73 -23.01 -6.59
CA VAL A 25 21.33 -23.10 -7.92
C VAL A 25 21.06 -21.77 -8.61
N THR A 26 22.10 -21.14 -9.12
CA THR A 26 22.06 -20.04 -10.08
C THR A 26 21.49 -20.54 -11.40
N VAL A 27 20.40 -19.96 -11.91
CA VAL A 27 20.07 -20.03 -13.34
C VAL A 27 19.55 -18.68 -13.84
N VAL A 28 20.22 -18.24 -14.89
CA VAL A 28 19.96 -17.14 -15.81
C VAL A 28 18.65 -17.39 -16.57
N GLY A 29 17.72 -16.43 -16.58
CA GLY A 29 16.52 -16.49 -17.43
C GLY A 29 15.59 -15.31 -17.18
N ALA A 30 15.49 -14.42 -18.16
CA ALA A 30 14.83 -13.12 -18.07
C ALA A 30 13.35 -13.17 -17.66
N ILE A 31 12.99 -12.39 -16.63
CA ILE A 31 11.61 -11.97 -16.36
C ILE A 31 11.56 -10.46 -16.64
N GLN A 32 10.84 -10.08 -17.70
CA GLN A 32 10.60 -8.68 -18.04
C GLN A 32 9.33 -8.19 -17.33
N VAL A 33 9.52 -7.26 -16.40
CA VAL A 33 8.57 -6.19 -16.08
C VAL A 33 9.30 -4.90 -16.52
N PHE A 34 8.63 -3.97 -17.21
CA PHE A 34 9.23 -2.86 -18.00
C PHE A 34 10.40 -2.08 -17.33
N PRO A 35 11.30 -1.45 -18.12
CA PRO A 35 12.74 -1.46 -17.91
C PRO A 35 13.17 -0.81 -16.60
N MET A 36 13.57 -1.65 -15.64
CA MET A 36 14.73 -1.38 -14.81
C MET A 36 15.52 -2.67 -14.49
N GLY A 37 15.56 -3.68 -15.37
CA GLY A 37 16.52 -4.81 -15.25
C GLY A 37 16.25 -5.80 -14.10
N ASP A 38 17.32 -6.34 -13.49
CA ASP A 38 17.35 -7.42 -12.47
C ASP A 38 16.87 -7.00 -11.06
N LEU A 39 15.80 -6.19 -10.95
CA LEU A 39 15.38 -5.64 -9.65
C LEU A 39 14.71 -6.66 -8.75
N CYS A 40 15.12 -6.68 -7.48
CA CYS A 40 14.41 -7.41 -6.42
C CYS A 40 13.26 -6.59 -5.84
N LEU A 41 12.15 -7.25 -5.55
CA LEU A 41 11.07 -6.68 -4.74
C LEU A 41 11.49 -6.64 -3.29
N GLN A 42 11.12 -5.58 -2.57
CA GLN A 42 11.41 -5.45 -1.15
C GLN A 42 10.14 -5.12 -0.40
N VAL A 43 9.83 -5.93 0.62
CA VAL A 43 8.66 -5.68 1.47
C VAL A 43 9.12 -5.00 2.75
N ASN A 44 8.54 -3.84 3.00
CA ASN A 44 8.84 -3.01 4.15
C ASN A 44 7.72 -3.13 5.19
N ASN A 45 8.09 -3.20 6.47
CA ASN A 45 7.13 -3.23 7.57
C ASN A 45 6.15 -2.05 7.57
N ASN A 46 6.59 -0.85 7.15
CA ASN A 46 5.85 0.40 7.07
C ASN A 46 4.82 0.46 5.92
N GLY A 47 4.52 -0.65 5.24
CA GLY A 47 3.43 -0.68 4.25
C GLY A 47 3.84 -0.29 2.84
N VAL A 48 5.07 -0.65 2.45
CA VAL A 48 5.65 -0.36 1.12
C VAL A 48 6.18 -1.65 0.48
N VAL A 49 5.95 -1.80 -0.82
CA VAL A 49 6.66 -2.75 -1.70
C VAL A 49 7.48 -1.93 -2.70
N SER A 50 8.81 -1.91 -2.55
CA SER A 50 9.70 -1.17 -3.44
C SER A 50 10.43 -2.07 -4.43
N PHE A 51 10.93 -1.46 -5.51
CA PHE A 51 11.63 -2.14 -6.58
C PHE A 51 13.11 -1.74 -6.54
N GLY A 52 13.99 -2.69 -6.24
CA GLY A 52 15.46 -2.56 -6.24
C GLY A 52 16.10 -1.82 -5.07
N THR A 53 15.41 -0.85 -4.48
CA THR A 53 15.96 0.00 -3.42
C THR A 53 15.12 -0.07 -2.15
N MET A 54 15.79 -0.04 -1.00
CA MET A 54 15.12 0.01 0.31
C MET A 54 14.53 1.39 0.52
N VAL A 55 13.38 1.44 1.20
CA VAL A 55 12.76 2.68 1.69
C VAL A 55 12.85 2.68 3.22
N PRO A 56 13.89 3.26 3.83
CA PRO A 56 14.03 3.28 5.29
C PRO A 56 13.07 4.25 5.99
N GLU A 57 12.44 5.16 5.25
CA GLU A 57 11.61 6.19 5.83
C GLU A 57 10.28 5.62 6.35
N PHE A 58 9.98 5.94 7.61
CA PHE A 58 8.71 5.64 8.27
C PHE A 58 7.74 6.83 8.26
N THR A 59 8.23 8.02 7.92
CA THR A 59 7.40 9.20 7.70
C THR A 59 6.98 9.22 6.24
N PRO A 60 5.67 9.10 5.93
CA PRO A 60 5.21 9.09 4.55
C PRO A 60 5.41 10.44 3.86
N GLN A 61 5.98 10.40 2.66
CA GLN A 61 6.20 11.55 1.80
C GLN A 61 5.16 11.59 0.66
N PRO A 62 4.78 12.79 0.16
CA PRO A 62 3.85 12.90 -0.97
C PRO A 62 4.51 12.43 -2.26
N PHE A 63 3.73 11.84 -3.17
CA PHE A 63 4.21 11.56 -4.52
C PHE A 63 4.21 12.81 -5.41
N PRO A 64 5.15 12.91 -6.37
CA PRO A 64 6.23 11.95 -6.63
C PRO A 64 7.33 12.01 -5.55
N LEU A 65 7.92 10.86 -5.21
CA LEU A 65 9.08 10.85 -4.31
C LEU A 65 10.35 11.26 -5.07
N PRO A 66 11.13 12.22 -4.55
CA PRO A 66 12.44 12.51 -5.11
C PRO A 66 13.38 11.31 -4.95
N GLY A 67 14.25 11.06 -5.95
CA GLY A 67 15.29 10.04 -5.88
C GLY A 67 15.06 8.77 -6.70
N HIS A 68 14.04 8.77 -7.58
CA HIS A 68 13.80 7.70 -8.55
C HIS A 68 13.52 6.30 -7.95
N HIS A 69 12.85 6.24 -6.81
CA HIS A 69 12.49 4.97 -6.17
C HIS A 69 11.11 4.53 -6.63
N PRO A 70 10.95 3.47 -7.45
CA PRO A 70 9.64 2.92 -7.75
C PRO A 70 9.13 2.16 -6.53
N PHE A 71 7.87 2.36 -6.14
CA PHE A 71 7.22 1.50 -5.16
C PHE A 71 5.70 1.58 -5.23
N VAL A 72 5.07 0.57 -4.63
CA VAL A 72 3.64 0.51 -4.31
C VAL A 72 3.49 0.66 -2.80
N ALA A 73 2.71 1.63 -2.38
CA ALA A 73 2.33 1.85 -0.99
C ALA A 73 0.84 1.61 -0.83
N PRO A 74 0.38 0.39 -0.48
CA PRO A 74 -0.99 0.22 -0.06
C PRO A 74 -1.30 1.13 1.14
N TYR A 75 -0.39 1.22 2.10
CA TYR A 75 -0.60 2.05 3.29
C TYR A 75 0.72 2.40 3.96
N TRP A 76 1.44 3.41 3.44
CA TRP A 76 2.74 3.79 3.98
C TRP A 76 2.60 4.63 5.24
N ALA A 77 2.97 4.06 6.40
CA ALA A 77 2.98 4.72 7.70
C ALA A 77 3.94 4.00 8.67
N ASP A 78 4.23 4.63 9.82
CA ASP A 78 5.13 4.08 10.86
C ASP A 78 4.48 2.89 11.58
N VAL A 79 4.58 1.70 10.97
CA VAL A 79 4.03 0.43 11.46
C VAL A 79 4.97 -0.19 12.48
N ASP A 80 4.42 -0.80 13.53
CA ASP A 80 5.18 -1.53 14.52
C ASP A 80 4.60 -2.93 14.77
N THR A 81 5.14 -3.93 14.08
CA THR A 81 4.75 -5.35 14.22
C THR A 81 5.08 -5.94 15.58
N ARG A 82 5.97 -5.30 16.37
CA ARG A 82 6.28 -5.74 17.74
C ARG A 82 5.12 -5.47 18.70
N LEU A 83 4.25 -4.51 18.36
CA LEU A 83 3.06 -4.16 19.14
C LEU A 83 1.79 -4.85 18.63
N GLY A 84 1.82 -5.38 17.41
CA GLY A 84 0.71 -6.18 16.88
C GLY A 84 0.85 -6.48 15.40
N GLY A 85 0.32 -7.64 15.00
CA GLY A 85 0.22 -8.04 13.60
C GLY A 85 1.51 -8.60 13.01
N ASN A 86 1.43 -8.99 11.74
CA ASN A 86 2.53 -9.56 10.98
C ASN A 86 2.47 -9.12 9.51
N VAL A 87 3.63 -9.16 8.86
CA VAL A 87 3.75 -8.94 7.41
C VAL A 87 4.03 -10.27 6.72
N PHE A 88 3.20 -10.62 5.75
CA PHE A 88 3.33 -11.83 4.94
C PHE A 88 3.52 -11.45 3.49
N TYR A 89 4.33 -12.21 2.76
CA TYR A 89 4.44 -12.05 1.33
C TYR A 89 4.68 -13.37 0.61
N ARG A 90 4.32 -13.44 -0.67
CA ARG A 90 4.58 -14.59 -1.55
C ARG A 90 4.58 -14.19 -3.01
N GLN A 91 5.40 -14.86 -3.80
CA GLN A 91 5.19 -14.96 -5.25
C GLN A 91 4.37 -16.22 -5.55
N SER A 92 3.56 -16.20 -6.61
CA SER A 92 2.74 -17.33 -6.98
C SER A 92 2.48 -17.41 -8.48
N ARG A 93 2.43 -18.63 -8.98
CA ARG A 93 1.93 -19.02 -10.31
C ARG A 93 0.76 -20.02 -10.20
N ASP A 94 0.15 -20.10 -9.02
CA ASP A 94 -0.98 -20.99 -8.76
C ASP A 94 -2.18 -20.63 -9.64
N ALA A 95 -2.69 -21.60 -10.40
CA ALA A 95 -3.73 -21.36 -11.40
C ALA A 95 -5.05 -20.86 -10.79
N GLN A 96 -5.42 -21.33 -9.59
CA GLN A 96 -6.65 -20.90 -8.94
C GLN A 96 -6.54 -19.45 -8.45
N LEU A 97 -5.39 -19.09 -7.88
CA LEU A 97 -5.09 -17.72 -7.49
C LEU A 97 -5.15 -16.78 -8.68
N LEU A 98 -4.47 -17.13 -9.77
CA LEU A 98 -4.42 -16.31 -10.97
C LEU A 98 -5.79 -16.15 -11.64
N ALA A 99 -6.62 -17.21 -11.66
CA ALA A 99 -7.99 -17.13 -12.15
C ALA A 99 -8.87 -16.19 -11.31
N ARG A 100 -8.72 -16.19 -9.97
CA ARG A 100 -9.41 -15.23 -9.09
C ARG A 100 -8.92 -13.81 -9.34
N LEU A 101 -7.61 -13.61 -9.48
CA LEU A 101 -7.05 -12.29 -9.81
C LEU A 101 -7.56 -11.77 -11.16
N ALA A 102 -7.67 -12.63 -12.17
CA ALA A 102 -8.25 -12.26 -13.46
C ALA A 102 -9.68 -11.70 -13.32
N GLN A 103 -10.51 -12.34 -12.47
CA GLN A 103 -11.87 -11.88 -12.18
C GLN A 103 -11.87 -10.56 -11.41
N ASP A 104 -11.02 -10.45 -10.38
CA ASP A 104 -10.92 -9.25 -9.53
C ASP A 104 -10.40 -8.02 -10.31
N LEU A 105 -9.55 -8.24 -11.31
CA LEU A 105 -8.94 -7.21 -12.14
C LEU A 105 -9.78 -6.83 -13.37
N ALA A 106 -10.72 -7.68 -13.80
CA ALA A 106 -11.53 -7.44 -15.00
C ALA A 106 -12.22 -6.05 -15.00
N PRO A 107 -12.77 -5.53 -13.88
CA PRO A 107 -13.37 -4.20 -13.87
C PRO A 107 -12.38 -3.04 -14.04
N ALA A 108 -11.06 -3.28 -13.90
CA ALA A 108 -10.03 -2.28 -14.10
C ALA A 108 -9.54 -2.19 -15.56
N VAL A 109 -10.06 -3.04 -16.45
CA VAL A 109 -9.71 -3.05 -17.87
C VAL A 109 -10.69 -2.18 -18.67
N PRO A 110 -10.21 -1.27 -19.54
CA PRO A 110 -11.08 -0.48 -20.39
C PRO A 110 -12.01 -1.32 -21.28
N PRO A 111 -13.23 -0.87 -21.56
CA PRO A 111 -14.10 -1.54 -22.52
C PRO A 111 -13.43 -1.68 -23.89
N GLY A 112 -13.37 -2.90 -24.42
CA GLY A 112 -12.76 -3.21 -25.72
C GLY A 112 -11.40 -3.90 -25.64
N ASP A 113 -10.73 -3.83 -24.49
CA ASP A 113 -9.48 -4.55 -24.23
C ASP A 113 -9.75 -6.01 -23.85
N LEU A 114 -8.73 -6.86 -24.02
CA LEU A 114 -8.80 -8.26 -23.63
C LEU A 114 -8.87 -8.41 -22.10
N PRO A 115 -9.64 -9.39 -21.58
CA PRO A 115 -9.67 -9.68 -20.16
C PRO A 115 -8.27 -9.98 -19.59
N PRO A 116 -7.98 -9.63 -18.32
CA PRO A 116 -6.70 -9.95 -17.70
C PRO A 116 -6.42 -11.45 -17.68
N GLN A 117 -5.19 -11.84 -18.00
CA GLN A 117 -4.72 -13.23 -17.95
C GLN A 117 -3.37 -13.34 -17.22
N PRO A 118 -3.28 -12.91 -15.94
CA PRO A 118 -2.00 -12.90 -15.23
C PRO A 118 -1.41 -14.31 -15.14
N THR A 119 -0.11 -14.43 -15.44
CA THR A 119 0.65 -15.68 -15.33
C THR A 119 1.54 -15.71 -14.08
N TRP A 120 1.67 -14.57 -13.41
CA TRP A 120 2.41 -14.39 -12.18
C TRP A 120 1.73 -13.37 -11.28
N ALA A 121 1.84 -13.57 -9.97
CA ALA A 121 1.43 -12.62 -8.97
C ALA A 121 2.42 -12.55 -7.79
N PHE A 122 2.55 -11.36 -7.21
CA PHE A 122 3.17 -11.13 -5.91
C PHE A 122 2.13 -10.55 -4.95
N VAL A 123 2.03 -11.11 -3.76
CA VAL A 123 1.08 -10.69 -2.73
C VAL A 123 1.87 -10.30 -1.50
N ALA A 124 1.66 -9.09 -0.97
CA ALA A 124 2.19 -8.63 0.32
C ALA A 124 1.03 -8.14 1.19
N THR A 125 0.92 -8.68 2.41
CA THR A 125 -0.18 -8.43 3.35
C THR A 125 0.37 -7.99 4.69
N TRP A 126 -0.11 -6.86 5.18
CA TRP A 126 0.08 -6.40 6.53
C TRP A 126 -1.19 -6.74 7.28
N ASP A 127 -1.15 -7.79 8.08
CA ASP A 127 -2.30 -8.30 8.80
C ASP A 127 -2.29 -7.83 10.25
N ARG A 128 -3.34 -7.10 10.64
CA ARG A 128 -3.58 -6.61 11.99
C ARG A 128 -2.38 -5.86 12.58
N VAL A 129 -1.71 -5.05 11.76
CA VAL A 129 -0.51 -4.32 12.18
C VAL A 129 -0.86 -3.10 13.02
N ALA A 130 -0.11 -2.89 14.10
CA ALA A 130 -0.22 -1.72 14.97
C ALA A 130 0.65 -0.56 14.45
N TYR A 131 0.42 0.66 14.97
CA TYR A 131 1.27 1.82 14.71
C TYR A 131 2.35 1.99 15.77
N PHE A 132 3.46 2.63 15.38
CA PHE A 132 4.54 2.93 16.30
C PHE A 132 4.09 3.81 17.46
N GLY A 133 4.37 3.35 18.68
CA GLY A 133 3.98 4.01 19.92
C GLY A 133 2.51 3.83 20.31
N ALA A 134 1.83 2.82 19.75
CA ALA A 134 0.47 2.51 20.13
C ALA A 134 0.34 2.19 21.63
N ALA A 135 -0.55 2.93 22.28
CA ALA A 135 -1.10 2.67 23.60
C ALA A 135 -2.60 2.34 23.46
N SER A 136 -2.93 1.54 22.44
CA SER A 136 -4.27 1.06 22.09
C SER A 136 -4.19 -0.34 21.45
N ASP A 137 -5.34 -0.97 21.23
CA ASP A 137 -5.49 -2.25 20.53
C ASP A 137 -5.84 -2.08 19.04
N LYS A 138 -5.71 -0.86 18.52
CA LYS A 138 -6.09 -0.53 17.15
C LYS A 138 -5.10 -1.11 16.15
N VAL A 139 -5.63 -1.74 15.12
CA VAL A 139 -4.86 -2.43 14.09
C VAL A 139 -5.43 -2.19 12.71
N ASN A 140 -4.55 -2.24 11.70
CA ASN A 140 -4.93 -2.16 10.29
C ASN A 140 -4.65 -3.49 9.59
N THR A 141 -5.52 -3.90 8.66
CA THR A 141 -5.24 -4.98 7.71
C THR A 141 -5.35 -4.47 6.28
N PHE A 142 -4.25 -4.54 5.52
CA PHE A 142 -4.18 -4.11 4.13
C PHE A 142 -3.21 -4.97 3.32
N GLN A 143 -3.37 -4.96 2.00
CA GLN A 143 -2.64 -5.82 1.08
C GLN A 143 -2.34 -5.10 -0.24
N ALA A 144 -1.15 -5.34 -0.78
CA ALA A 144 -0.80 -5.05 -2.16
C ALA A 144 -0.64 -6.38 -2.93
N VAL A 145 -1.20 -6.41 -4.14
CA VAL A 145 -1.00 -7.49 -5.10
C VAL A 145 -0.51 -6.89 -6.41
N LEU A 146 0.62 -7.40 -6.89
CA LEU A 146 1.13 -7.15 -8.24
C LEU A 146 0.76 -8.36 -9.08
N ALA A 147 0.19 -8.15 -10.27
CA ALA A 147 -0.16 -9.23 -11.18
C ALA A 147 0.26 -8.87 -12.61
N SER A 148 0.82 -9.84 -13.33
CA SER A 148 1.25 -9.62 -14.71
C SER A 148 1.22 -10.90 -15.53
N ASP A 149 1.04 -10.75 -16.84
CA ASP A 149 1.22 -11.79 -17.85
C ASP A 149 2.58 -11.69 -18.58
N GLY A 150 3.41 -10.70 -18.22
CA GLY A 150 4.67 -10.33 -18.89
C GLY A 150 4.53 -9.14 -19.84
N VAL A 151 3.31 -8.68 -20.12
CA VAL A 151 3.02 -7.50 -20.95
C VAL A 151 2.10 -6.55 -20.19
N THR A 152 0.94 -7.03 -19.76
CA THR A 152 -0.02 -6.27 -18.97
C THR A 152 0.36 -6.33 -17.50
N CYS A 153 0.27 -5.21 -16.79
CA CYS A 153 0.66 -5.12 -15.38
C CYS A 153 -0.45 -4.47 -14.56
N PHE A 154 -0.73 -5.04 -13.39
CA PHE A 154 -1.77 -4.55 -12.50
C PHE A 154 -1.26 -4.38 -11.07
N VAL A 155 -1.76 -3.35 -10.42
CA VAL A 155 -1.68 -3.16 -8.96
C VAL A 155 -3.09 -3.30 -8.40
N LEU A 156 -3.29 -4.22 -7.47
CA LEU A 156 -4.52 -4.41 -6.70
C LEU A 156 -4.22 -4.14 -5.23
N LEU A 157 -4.95 -3.20 -4.64
CA LEU A 157 -4.87 -2.82 -3.23
C LEU A 157 -6.15 -3.26 -2.53
N ASN A 158 -6.02 -4.07 -1.48
CA ASN A 158 -7.15 -4.50 -0.67
C ASN A 158 -7.01 -3.93 0.74
N TYR A 159 -8.09 -3.39 1.27
CA TYR A 159 -8.20 -2.82 2.61
C TYR A 159 -9.34 -3.52 3.33
N ARG A 160 -9.08 -4.02 4.54
CA ARG A 160 -10.14 -4.54 5.42
C ARG A 160 -10.56 -3.47 6.40
N ASP A 161 -9.96 -3.46 7.59
CA ASP A 161 -10.26 -2.47 8.61
C ASP A 161 -9.06 -1.55 8.77
N LEU A 162 -9.32 -0.25 8.83
CA LEU A 162 -8.32 0.81 8.95
C LEU A 162 -8.73 1.68 10.14
N GLN A 163 -8.12 1.43 11.29
CA GLN A 163 -8.48 2.01 12.58
C GLN A 163 -7.55 3.13 13.03
N TRP A 164 -6.39 3.26 12.40
CA TRP A 164 -5.37 4.26 12.70
C TRP A 164 -4.76 4.83 11.42
N THR A 165 -4.23 6.06 11.47
CA THR A 165 -3.57 6.74 10.34
C THR A 165 -2.09 7.04 10.54
N THR A 166 -1.66 7.17 11.80
CA THR A 166 -0.41 7.86 12.11
C THR A 166 0.24 7.31 13.38
N GLY A 167 1.53 6.97 13.31
CA GLY A 167 2.34 6.66 14.49
C GLY A 167 2.82 7.91 15.24
N ILE A 168 3.26 7.75 16.49
CA ILE A 168 3.64 8.90 17.34
C ILE A 168 4.85 9.68 16.81
N ALA A 169 5.75 9.03 16.07
CA ALA A 169 6.90 9.70 15.45
C ALA A 169 6.47 10.71 14.37
N ASN A 170 5.26 10.53 13.83
CA ASN A 170 4.63 11.40 12.85
C ASN A 170 3.54 12.29 13.47
N GLN A 171 3.62 12.54 14.79
CA GLN A 171 2.68 13.37 15.57
C GLN A 171 1.27 12.76 15.70
N GLY A 172 1.14 11.44 15.57
CA GLY A 172 -0.10 10.73 15.88
C GLY A 172 -0.35 10.67 17.39
N ASP A 173 -1.62 10.62 17.77
CA ASP A 173 -2.03 10.40 19.15
C ASP A 173 -1.82 8.93 19.57
N PRO A 174 -1.20 8.65 20.73
CA PRO A 174 -0.84 7.30 21.14
C PRO A 174 -2.04 6.38 21.41
N HIS A 175 -3.23 6.90 21.73
CA HIS A 175 -4.41 6.09 22.08
C HIS A 175 -5.38 5.89 20.91
N THR A 176 -5.36 6.79 19.93
CA THR A 176 -6.26 6.75 18.77
C THR A 176 -5.54 6.43 17.47
N GLY A 177 -4.24 6.68 17.38
CA GLY A 177 -3.47 6.53 16.15
C GLY A 177 -3.86 7.55 15.08
N LEU A 178 -4.48 8.67 15.47
CA LEU A 178 -4.99 9.71 14.58
C LEU A 178 -4.21 11.03 14.73
N GLY A 179 -4.35 11.92 13.76
CA GLY A 179 -3.67 13.22 13.73
C GLY A 179 -2.34 13.19 12.98
N GLY A 180 -1.50 14.21 13.19
CA GLY A 180 -0.16 14.27 12.63
C GLY A 180 -0.09 14.19 11.11
N THR A 181 0.87 13.41 10.58
CA THR A 181 1.02 13.12 9.13
C THR A 181 0.44 11.73 8.81
N PRO A 182 -0.77 11.65 8.22
CA PRO A 182 -1.43 10.39 7.89
C PRO A 182 -0.69 9.58 6.83
N ALA A 183 -1.04 8.30 6.74
CA ALA A 183 -0.49 7.37 5.76
C ALA A 183 -0.61 7.84 4.30
N GLN A 184 0.40 7.50 3.49
CA GLN A 184 0.40 7.68 2.04
C GLN A 184 -0.06 6.38 1.36
N ALA A 185 -1.03 6.48 0.45
CA ALA A 185 -1.56 5.35 -0.31
C ALA A 185 -1.50 5.63 -1.82
N GLY A 186 -0.96 4.68 -2.58
CA GLY A 186 -0.80 4.78 -4.04
C GLY A 186 0.46 4.09 -4.54
N PHE A 187 1.01 4.58 -5.64
CA PHE A 187 2.22 4.05 -6.26
C PHE A 187 2.91 5.11 -7.12
N ASN A 188 4.21 4.92 -7.37
CA ASN A 188 5.01 5.74 -8.27
C ASN A 188 5.98 4.88 -9.09
N SER A 189 6.28 5.30 -10.31
CA SER A 189 7.20 4.61 -11.23
C SER A 189 8.68 4.92 -10.97
N GLY A 190 8.99 5.94 -10.15
CA GLY A 190 10.36 6.40 -9.94
C GLY A 190 10.91 7.29 -11.06
N ASP A 191 10.09 7.81 -11.97
CA ASP A 191 10.52 8.77 -13.00
C ASP A 191 10.09 10.22 -12.72
N ASP A 192 9.62 10.50 -11.50
CA ASP A 192 9.06 11.78 -11.04
C ASP A 192 7.81 12.28 -11.79
N VAL A 193 7.33 11.55 -12.79
CA VAL A 193 6.20 11.94 -13.65
C VAL A 193 5.00 11.05 -13.40
N HIS A 194 5.18 9.74 -13.39
CA HIS A 194 4.09 8.77 -13.32
C HIS A 194 3.89 8.28 -11.88
N TYR A 195 2.84 8.80 -11.25
CA TYR A 195 2.44 8.39 -9.91
C TYR A 195 0.94 8.56 -9.73
N TYR A 196 0.37 7.79 -8.81
CA TYR A 196 -1.02 7.87 -8.45
C TYR A 196 -1.18 7.99 -6.93
N ASN A 197 -1.97 8.98 -6.50
CA ASN A 197 -2.42 9.09 -5.12
C ASN A 197 -3.84 8.55 -5.01
N VAL A 198 -4.05 7.52 -4.18
CA VAL A 198 -5.42 7.07 -3.90
C VAL A 198 -6.17 8.19 -3.17
N PRO A 199 -7.45 8.45 -3.48
CA PRO A 199 -8.20 9.53 -2.83
C PRO A 199 -8.08 9.51 -1.31
N GLY A 200 -7.79 10.66 -0.70
CA GLY A 200 -7.62 10.78 0.76
C GLY A 200 -6.24 10.41 1.30
N SER A 201 -5.30 9.95 0.46
CA SER A 201 -3.89 9.75 0.82
C SER A 201 -3.29 10.99 1.52
N ARG A 202 -2.48 10.77 2.56
CA ARG A 202 -1.88 11.79 3.46
C ARG A 202 -2.87 12.76 4.11
N THR A 203 -4.13 12.38 4.19
CA THR A 203 -5.16 13.09 4.96
C THR A 203 -5.85 12.12 5.92
N PRO A 204 -6.59 12.61 6.94
CA PRO A 204 -7.39 11.73 7.81
C PRO A 204 -8.37 10.84 7.05
N ALA A 205 -8.79 11.25 5.84
CA ALA A 205 -9.69 10.49 4.98
C ALA A 205 -9.08 9.19 4.43
N VAL A 206 -7.78 8.92 4.61
CA VAL A 206 -7.13 7.66 4.20
C VAL A 206 -7.76 6.43 4.89
N GLN A 207 -8.40 6.59 6.05
CA GLN A 207 -9.18 5.49 6.67
C GLN A 207 -10.37 5.05 5.83
N SER A 208 -10.93 5.92 4.97
CA SER A 208 -12.08 5.58 4.14
C SER A 208 -11.76 4.61 2.99
N LEU A 209 -10.49 4.26 2.79
CA LEU A 209 -10.07 3.34 1.73
C LEU A 209 -10.69 1.95 1.88
N SER A 210 -10.97 1.50 3.10
CA SER A 210 -11.72 0.27 3.42
C SER A 210 -13.19 0.27 2.97
N HIS A 211 -13.77 1.45 2.76
CA HIS A 211 -15.19 1.62 2.42
C HIS A 211 -15.43 2.15 1.00
N ARG A 212 -14.37 2.60 0.33
CA ARG A 212 -14.41 3.15 -1.04
C ARG A 212 -13.69 2.22 -2.01
N SER A 213 -13.91 2.45 -3.31
CA SER A 213 -13.39 1.62 -4.39
C SER A 213 -13.51 2.32 -5.73
N ASN A 214 -12.59 2.04 -6.66
CA ASN A 214 -12.74 2.37 -8.09
C ASN A 214 -13.35 1.23 -8.92
N LEU A 215 -13.67 0.08 -8.31
CA LEU A 215 -14.23 -1.11 -8.96
C LEU A 215 -15.67 -1.42 -8.50
N GLY A 216 -16.21 -0.65 -7.55
CA GLY A 216 -17.52 -0.91 -6.94
C GLY A 216 -17.53 -1.99 -5.86
N VAL A 217 -16.36 -2.52 -5.47
CA VAL A 217 -16.20 -3.46 -4.34
C VAL A 217 -15.50 -2.70 -3.21
N PRO A 218 -16.22 -2.28 -2.13
CA PRO A 218 -15.64 -1.50 -1.03
C PRO A 218 -14.28 -2.05 -0.59
N GLY A 219 -13.29 -1.22 -0.28
CA GLY A 219 -11.99 -1.70 0.18
C GLY A 219 -11.08 -2.27 -0.92
N ARG A 220 -11.55 -2.43 -2.15
CA ARG A 220 -10.74 -2.94 -3.26
C ARG A 220 -10.48 -1.87 -4.31
N TRP A 221 -9.23 -1.73 -4.68
CA TRP A 221 -8.78 -0.78 -5.70
C TRP A 221 -7.87 -1.50 -6.69
N ALA A 222 -8.11 -1.35 -7.98
CA ALA A 222 -7.22 -1.92 -8.99
C ALA A 222 -6.87 -0.92 -10.09
N PHE A 223 -5.64 -1.02 -10.55
CA PHE A 223 -5.06 -0.14 -11.55
C PHE A 223 -4.29 -0.98 -12.55
N ARG A 224 -4.55 -0.74 -13.84
CA ARG A 224 -3.68 -1.18 -14.92
C ARG A 224 -2.52 -0.19 -15.02
N VAL A 225 -1.28 -0.67 -15.02
CA VAL A 225 -0.07 0.16 -14.86
C VAL A 225 0.99 -0.06 -15.95
N ASP A 226 0.76 -0.94 -16.93
CA ASP A 226 1.61 -1.10 -18.12
C ASP A 226 1.52 0.10 -19.09
N HIS A 227 0.38 0.78 -19.08
CA HIS A 227 0.17 2.03 -19.82
C HIS A 227 -0.33 3.09 -18.85
N PHE A 228 0.59 3.90 -18.34
CA PHE A 228 0.23 5.01 -17.48
C PHE A 228 -0.26 6.17 -18.35
N GLU A 229 -1.56 6.23 -18.62
CA GLU A 229 -2.17 7.48 -19.08
C GLU A 229 -2.28 8.41 -17.88
N THR A 230 -1.61 9.56 -17.93
CA THR A 230 -1.76 10.63 -16.95
C THR A 230 -3.22 11.08 -16.93
N THR A 231 -4.04 10.46 -16.09
CA THR A 231 -5.38 10.96 -15.79
C THR A 231 -5.25 11.95 -14.64
N GLU A 232 -5.64 13.17 -14.94
CA GLU A 232 -5.34 14.42 -14.25
C GLU A 232 -5.73 14.47 -12.76
N GLY A 233 -4.91 15.19 -11.97
CA GLY A 233 -5.34 16.21 -10.99
C GLY A 233 -6.15 15.81 -9.75
N PRO A 234 -6.10 16.61 -8.65
CA PRO A 234 -7.01 16.43 -7.53
C PRO A 234 -8.48 16.61 -7.97
N PRO A 235 -9.46 15.99 -7.27
CA PRO A 235 -10.87 16.00 -7.69
C PRO A 235 -11.39 17.43 -7.87
N GLU A 236 -11.99 17.69 -9.03
CA GLU A 236 -12.72 18.91 -9.29
C GLU A 236 -13.77 19.16 -8.20
N THR A 237 -13.77 20.38 -7.67
CA THR A 237 -14.77 20.89 -6.74
C THR A 237 -16.13 20.97 -7.44
N PRO A 238 -17.21 20.40 -6.88
CA PRO A 238 -18.55 20.60 -7.43
C PRO A 238 -19.03 22.03 -7.19
N GLY A 239 -19.28 22.78 -8.28
CA GLY A 239 -20.26 23.86 -8.30
C GLY A 239 -19.78 25.24 -7.85
N THR A 240 -19.61 26.12 -8.83
CA THR A 240 -19.55 27.57 -8.67
C THR A 240 -20.86 28.07 -8.05
N LEU A 241 -20.83 28.53 -6.79
CA LEU A 241 -21.83 29.44 -6.24
C LEU A 241 -21.14 30.68 -5.69
N SER A 242 -21.43 31.80 -6.36
CA SER A 242 -21.34 33.22 -6.00
C SER A 242 -20.49 33.63 -4.79
N LYS A 243 -19.50 34.47 -5.07
CA LYS A 243 -18.71 35.30 -4.13
C LYS A 243 -19.58 35.97 -3.06
N THR A 244 -19.15 35.90 -1.81
CA THR A 244 -19.47 36.87 -0.75
C THR A 244 -18.21 37.04 0.13
N PRO A 245 -17.86 38.25 0.62
CA PRO A 245 -16.50 38.56 1.06
C PRO A 245 -16.12 37.93 2.41
N GLU A 246 -14.83 37.58 2.53
CA GLU A 246 -14.17 37.07 3.73
C GLU A 246 -14.26 38.05 4.92
N ALA A 247 -14.44 37.49 6.13
CA ALA A 247 -14.18 38.16 7.39
C ALA A 247 -12.84 37.65 7.97
N PRO A 248 -12.02 38.51 8.60
CA PRO A 248 -10.65 38.17 8.98
C PRO A 248 -10.59 37.30 10.23
N TRP A 249 -9.81 36.21 10.19
CA TRP A 249 -9.51 35.39 11.36
C TRP A 249 -8.56 36.11 12.31
N ASN A 250 -9.02 36.39 13.53
CA ASN A 250 -8.18 36.83 14.64
C ASN A 250 -7.27 35.69 15.12
N LEU A 251 -5.99 36.03 15.32
CA LEU A 251 -4.94 35.19 15.88
C LEU A 251 -5.28 34.77 17.33
N LEU A 252 -5.21 33.48 17.63
CA LEU A 252 -5.11 32.97 19.01
C LEU A 252 -3.65 32.59 19.32
N PRO A 253 -3.16 32.80 20.56
CA PRO A 253 -1.75 32.64 20.90
C PRO A 253 -1.35 31.17 21.10
N PRO A 254 -0.03 30.84 21.04
CA PRO A 254 0.45 29.46 21.00
C PRO A 254 0.25 28.74 22.34
N HIS A 255 -0.28 27.52 22.29
CA HIS A 255 -0.33 26.62 23.44
C HIS A 255 1.07 26.05 23.75
N LYS A 256 1.42 26.11 25.04
CA LYS A 256 2.68 25.60 25.62
C LYS A 256 2.89 24.12 25.29
N THR A 257 4.07 23.81 24.76
CA THR A 257 4.57 22.45 24.54
C THR A 257 4.92 21.80 25.89
N LEU A 258 4.28 20.68 26.21
CA LEU A 258 4.73 19.80 27.30
C LEU A 258 5.83 18.87 26.76
N SER A 259 6.99 18.90 27.42
CA SER A 259 8.14 18.05 27.14
C SER A 259 7.83 16.58 27.43
N VAL A 260 7.88 15.73 26.41
CA VAL A 260 7.79 14.27 26.55
C VAL A 260 9.20 13.67 26.63
N SER A 261 9.38 12.77 27.59
CA SER A 261 10.60 12.02 27.92
C SER A 261 11.24 11.25 26.74
N PRO A 262 12.52 10.82 26.85
CA PRO A 262 13.29 10.30 25.72
C PRO A 262 12.75 8.96 25.18
N LYS A 263 12.66 8.90 23.85
CA LYS A 263 12.25 7.76 23.00
C LYS A 263 13.08 6.50 23.32
N PRO A 264 12.49 5.28 23.43
CA PRO A 264 13.28 4.06 23.45
C PRO A 264 14.00 3.87 22.10
N PRO A 265 15.27 3.40 22.08
CA PRO A 265 16.05 3.30 20.86
C PRO A 265 15.49 2.25 19.89
N ARG A 266 15.41 2.62 18.60
CA ARG A 266 15.02 1.76 17.48
C ARG A 266 16.21 0.87 17.14
N ILE A 267 16.07 -0.44 17.27
CA ILE A 267 17.07 -1.42 16.85
C ILE A 267 16.43 -2.20 15.71
N THR A 268 16.85 -1.89 14.48
CA THR A 268 16.56 -2.54 13.19
C THR A 268 15.12 -2.53 12.65
N GLU A 269 14.95 -1.90 11.48
CA GLU A 269 13.82 -2.10 10.57
C GLU A 269 13.93 -3.50 9.94
N GLU A 270 12.91 -4.34 10.11
CA GLU A 270 12.85 -5.63 9.43
C GLU A 270 12.32 -5.41 8.01
N GLN A 271 13.19 -5.62 7.02
CA GLN A 271 12.84 -5.62 5.60
C GLN A 271 13.25 -6.96 5.00
N VAL A 272 12.43 -7.50 4.09
CA VAL A 272 12.75 -8.77 3.45
C VAL A 272 12.79 -8.63 1.93
N TYR A 273 13.84 -9.20 1.35
CA TYR A 273 14.12 -9.17 -0.08
C TYR A 273 13.48 -10.37 -0.78
N VAL A 274 12.85 -10.10 -1.91
CA VAL A 274 12.24 -11.10 -2.78
C VAL A 274 12.77 -10.88 -4.19
N CYS A 275 13.82 -11.60 -4.54
CA CYS A 275 14.32 -11.65 -5.91
C CYS A 275 13.64 -12.82 -6.64
N GLY A 276 13.23 -12.59 -7.90
CA GLY A 276 12.73 -13.67 -8.75
C GLY A 276 13.85 -14.67 -9.05
N SER A 277 13.53 -15.95 -8.91
CA SER A 277 14.30 -17.08 -9.45
C SER A 277 13.75 -17.48 -10.82
#